data_AF-A0A534FHY1-F1
#
_entry.id   AF-A0A534FHY1-F1
#
_cell.length_a   1.000
_cell.length_b   1.000
_cell.length_c   1.000
_cell.angle_alpha   90.00
_cell.angle_beta   90.00
_cell.angle_gamma   90.00
#
_symmetry.space_group_name_H-M   'P 1'
#
loop_
_entity.id
_entity.type
_entity.pdbx_description
1 polymer ?
#
loop_
_entity_poly.entity_id
_entity_poly.type
_entity_poly.pdbx_seq_one_letter_code
_entity_poly.pdbx_strand_id
1 'polypeptide(L)'
;MIDRTFDPNTMIAAAREAFAPVLKAQQEGFKTLERLARLQYAVAGDVLESGLARVNVAFSATNPTELMNKHAELTTQFVDKLRARAEEFATVTSEIQSRFTQLGSEIAAKAVPARKAA
;
A
#
# COMPACT_ATOMS: atom_id res chain seq x y z
N MET A 1 -39.42 -39.13 5.43
CA MET A 1 -39.66 -37.72 5.03
C MET A 1 -38.37 -36.95 5.20
N ILE A 2 -37.60 -36.80 4.11
CA ILE A 2 -36.48 -35.87 4.05
C ILE A 2 -36.94 -34.79 3.09
N ASP A 3 -37.64 -33.80 3.63
CA ASP A 3 -37.95 -32.57 2.89
C ASP A 3 -36.71 -31.68 3.00
N ARG A 4 -35.67 -32.02 2.22
CA ARG A 4 -34.55 -31.11 1.97
C ARG A 4 -35.03 -30.17 0.88
N THR A 5 -35.68 -29.09 1.28
CA THR A 5 -35.92 -27.92 0.45
C THR A 5 -34.55 -27.41 -0.05
N PHE A 6 -34.15 -27.88 -1.23
CA PHE A 6 -33.05 -27.31 -2.00
C PHE A 6 -33.49 -25.93 -2.47
N ASP A 7 -33.28 -24.92 -1.63
CA ASP A 7 -33.48 -23.52 -2.00
C ASP A 7 -32.19 -22.99 -2.67
N PRO A 8 -32.23 -22.75 -4.01
CA PRO A 8 -31.07 -22.26 -4.74
C PRO A 8 -30.57 -20.91 -4.21
N ASN A 9 -31.45 -20.08 -3.64
CA ASN A 9 -31.07 -18.79 -3.07
C ASN A 9 -30.21 -18.97 -1.82
N THR A 10 -30.51 -19.96 -1.00
CA THR A 10 -29.73 -20.31 0.19
C THR A 10 -28.35 -20.86 -0.20
N MET A 11 -28.26 -21.66 -1.27
CA MET A 11 -26.96 -22.13 -1.81
C MET A 11 -26.12 -20.99 -2.40
N ILE A 12 -26.74 -20.06 -3.13
CA ILE A 12 -26.05 -18.88 -3.69
C ILE A 12 -25.58 -17.95 -2.57
N ALA A 13 -26.38 -17.76 -1.52
CA ALA A 13 -26.01 -16.98 -0.35
C ALA A 13 -24.82 -17.61 0.40
N ALA A 14 -24.85 -18.92 0.64
CA ALA A 14 -23.75 -19.65 1.27
C ALA A 14 -22.47 -19.60 0.44
N ALA A 15 -22.58 -19.76 -0.90
CA ALA A 15 -21.44 -19.61 -1.79
C ALA A 15 -20.86 -18.18 -1.75
N ARG A 16 -21.73 -17.16 -1.79
CA ARG A 16 -21.31 -15.76 -1.67
C ARG A 16 -20.61 -15.47 -0.34
N GLU A 17 -21.11 -15.99 0.78
CA GLU A 17 -20.47 -15.82 2.09
C GLU A 17 -19.12 -16.52 2.20
N ALA A 18 -18.97 -17.68 1.55
CA ALA A 18 -17.73 -18.44 1.52
C ALA A 18 -16.63 -17.74 0.68
N PHE A 19 -17.00 -17.10 -0.44
CA PHE A 19 -16.06 -16.36 -1.29
C PHE A 19 -15.84 -14.90 -0.87
N ALA A 20 -16.74 -14.31 -0.08
CA ALA A 20 -16.60 -12.95 0.45
C ALA A 20 -15.23 -12.61 1.06
N PRO A 21 -14.62 -13.45 1.94
CA PRO A 21 -13.30 -13.14 2.49
C PRO A 21 -12.19 -13.16 1.43
N VAL A 22 -12.29 -14.00 0.40
CA VAL A 22 -11.31 -14.03 -0.72
C VAL A 22 -11.43 -12.78 -1.58
N LEU A 23 -12.65 -12.37 -1.92
CA LEU A 23 -12.90 -11.13 -2.67
C LEU A 23 -12.42 -9.89 -1.89
N LYS A 24 -12.66 -9.86 -0.57
CA LYS A 24 -12.16 -8.80 0.31
C LYS A 24 -10.63 -8.79 0.34
N ALA A 25 -9.99 -9.95 0.44
CA ALA A 25 -8.54 -10.06 0.38
C ALA A 25 -7.96 -9.57 -0.96
N GLN A 26 -8.60 -9.89 -2.08
CA GLN A 26 -8.20 -9.40 -3.40
C GLN A 26 -8.30 -7.87 -3.49
N GLN A 27 -9.43 -7.28 -3.08
CA GLN A 27 -9.61 -5.82 -3.09
C GLN A 27 -8.59 -5.10 -2.21
N GLU A 28 -8.34 -5.59 -1.01
CA GLU A 28 -7.35 -5.01 -0.10
C GLU A 28 -5.91 -5.20 -0.62
N GLY A 29 -5.64 -6.29 -1.32
CA GLY A 29 -4.38 -6.52 -2.04
C GLY A 29 -4.14 -5.51 -3.16
N PHE A 30 -5.15 -5.23 -3.99
CA PHE A 30 -5.02 -4.21 -5.05
C PHE A 30 -4.80 -2.81 -4.49
N LYS A 31 -5.54 -2.40 -3.45
CA LYS A 31 -5.32 -1.11 -2.78
C LYS A 31 -3.91 -0.97 -2.24
N THR A 32 -3.37 -2.07 -1.71
CA THR A 32 -2.00 -2.14 -1.21
C THR A 32 -0.98 -1.91 -2.32
N LEU A 33 -1.11 -2.64 -3.42
CA LEU A 33 -0.23 -2.50 -4.59
C LEU A 33 -0.30 -1.09 -5.17
N GLU A 34 -1.49 -0.50 -5.24
CA GLU A 34 -1.67 0.87 -5.68
C GLU A 34 -0.93 1.87 -4.79
N ARG A 35 -0.99 1.71 -3.45
CA ARG A 35 -0.25 2.57 -2.52
C ARG A 35 1.26 2.44 -2.68
N LEU A 36 1.76 1.21 -2.86
CA LEU A 36 3.19 0.97 -3.14
C LEU A 36 3.63 1.59 -4.48
N ALA A 37 2.80 1.47 -5.52
CA ALA A 37 3.08 2.07 -6.82
C ALA A 37 3.13 3.60 -6.73
N ARG A 38 2.19 4.23 -5.99
CA ARG A 38 2.21 5.68 -5.75
C ARG A 38 3.45 6.11 -4.97
N LEU A 39 3.88 5.33 -3.97
CA LEU A 39 5.12 5.58 -3.23
C LEU A 39 6.35 5.55 -4.14
N GLN A 40 6.46 4.53 -5.01
CA GLN A 40 7.56 4.44 -5.97
C GLN A 40 7.54 5.62 -6.96
N TYR A 41 6.36 5.99 -7.46
CA TYR A 41 6.20 7.13 -8.35
C TYR A 41 6.59 8.44 -7.66
N ALA A 42 6.19 8.62 -6.39
CA ALA A 42 6.53 9.80 -5.61
C ALA A 42 8.05 9.93 -5.39
N VAL A 43 8.74 8.83 -5.05
CA VAL A 43 10.21 8.81 -4.93
C VAL A 43 10.88 9.20 -6.26
N ALA A 44 10.40 8.66 -7.39
CA ALA A 44 10.92 9.04 -8.70
C ALA A 44 10.70 10.54 -9.00
N GLY A 45 9.55 11.08 -8.62
CA GLY A 45 9.26 12.51 -8.68
C GLY A 45 10.21 13.34 -7.81
N ASP A 46 10.45 12.94 -6.57
CA ASP A 46 11.35 13.62 -5.63
C ASP A 46 12.80 13.64 -6.16
N VAL A 47 13.25 12.56 -6.82
CA VAL A 47 14.56 12.51 -7.49
C VAL A 47 14.63 13.49 -8.66
N LEU A 48 13.62 13.49 -9.53
CA LEU A 48 13.56 14.39 -10.69
C LEU A 48 13.54 15.87 -10.25
N GLU A 49 12.71 16.20 -9.26
CA GLU A 49 12.62 17.54 -8.69
C GLU A 49 13.95 17.98 -8.08
N SER A 50 14.66 17.09 -7.37
CA SER A 50 15.99 17.38 -6.85
C SER A 50 17.01 17.66 -7.97
N GLY A 51 16.90 16.97 -9.10
CA GLY A 51 17.73 17.20 -10.28
C GLY A 51 17.47 18.56 -10.89
N LEU A 52 16.19 18.88 -11.13
CA LEU A 52 15.77 20.18 -11.68
C LEU A 52 16.19 21.34 -10.77
N ALA A 53 16.06 21.18 -9.45
CA ALA A 53 16.46 22.20 -8.49
C ALA A 53 17.97 22.47 -8.52
N ARG A 54 18.80 21.42 -8.62
CA ARG A 54 20.26 21.57 -8.74
C ARG A 54 20.64 22.26 -10.06
N VAL A 55 20.00 21.90 -11.17
CA VAL A 55 20.21 22.55 -12.45
C VAL A 55 19.83 24.03 -12.39
N ASN A 56 18.68 24.35 -11.80
CA ASN A 56 18.23 25.73 -11.64
C ASN A 56 19.23 26.56 -10.82
N VAL A 57 19.70 26.02 -9.69
CA VAL A 57 20.70 26.67 -8.84
C VAL A 57 22.02 26.87 -9.59
N ALA A 58 22.46 25.91 -10.41
CA ALA A 58 23.67 26.05 -11.21
C ALA A 58 23.57 27.20 -12.24
N PHE A 59 22.37 27.49 -12.75
CA PHE A 59 22.14 28.60 -13.68
C PHE A 59 21.82 29.93 -12.99
N SER A 60 21.26 29.91 -11.79
CA SER A 60 20.79 31.12 -11.09
C SER A 60 21.79 31.68 -10.08
N ALA A 61 22.78 30.89 -9.63
CA ALA A 61 23.73 31.33 -8.60
C ALA A 61 24.66 32.43 -9.13
N THR A 62 24.80 33.50 -8.37
CA THR A 62 25.60 34.67 -8.77
C THR A 62 27.07 34.55 -8.38
N ASN A 63 27.39 33.67 -7.41
CA ASN A 63 28.74 33.43 -6.93
C ASN A 63 28.92 31.99 -6.36
N PRO A 64 30.18 31.51 -6.21
CA PRO A 64 30.45 30.15 -5.73
C PRO A 64 29.96 29.84 -4.31
N THR A 65 29.94 30.84 -3.43
CA THR A 65 29.47 30.67 -2.03
C THR A 65 27.97 30.43 -1.98
N GLU A 66 27.21 31.22 -2.76
CA GLU A 66 25.76 31.04 -2.93
C GLU A 66 25.44 29.67 -3.53
N LEU A 67 26.18 29.26 -4.56
CA LEU A 67 26.06 27.94 -5.18
C LEU A 67 26.25 26.82 -4.15
N MET A 68 27.32 26.88 -3.35
CA MET A 68 27.62 25.85 -2.35
C MET A 68 26.55 25.79 -1.26
N ASN A 69 26.10 26.95 -0.75
CA ASN A 69 25.03 27.02 0.25
C ASN A 69 23.72 26.42 -0.27
N LYS A 70 23.34 26.74 -1.52
CA LYS A 70 22.15 26.19 -2.16
C LYS A 70 22.26 24.70 -2.45
N HIS A 71 23.44 24.22 -2.82
CA HIS A 71 23.70 22.78 -2.98
C HIS A 71 23.54 22.01 -1.66
N ALA A 72 24.04 22.56 -0.55
CA ALA A 72 23.87 21.98 0.77
C ALA A 72 22.39 21.95 1.17
N GLU A 73 21.67 23.06 1.01
CA GLU A 73 20.24 23.19 1.28
C GLU A 73 19.41 22.14 0.50
N LEU A 74 19.62 22.05 -0.82
CA LEU A 74 18.91 21.09 -1.68
C LEU A 74 19.23 19.63 -1.31
N THR A 75 20.46 19.36 -0.86
CA THR A 75 20.84 18.02 -0.43
C THR A 75 20.13 17.64 0.86
N THR A 76 20.06 18.55 1.84
CA THR A 76 19.29 18.34 3.08
C THR A 76 17.81 18.11 2.77
N GLN A 77 17.19 18.98 1.96
CA GLN A 77 15.78 18.83 1.58
C GLN A 77 15.50 17.49 0.89
N PHE A 78 16.40 17.04 0.01
CA PHE A 78 16.27 15.75 -0.66
C PHE A 78 16.37 14.58 0.31
N VAL A 79 17.32 14.63 1.26
CA VAL A 79 17.46 13.60 2.29
C VAL A 79 16.24 13.56 3.21
N ASP A 80 15.70 14.70 3.61
CA ASP A 80 14.48 14.78 4.43
C ASP A 80 13.28 14.17 3.70
N LYS A 81 13.11 14.47 2.40
CA LYS A 81 12.09 13.82 1.56
C LYS A 81 12.28 12.30 1.51
N LEU A 82 13.50 11.81 1.25
CA LEU A 82 13.78 10.38 1.22
C LEU A 82 13.50 9.69 2.56
N ARG A 83 13.83 10.35 3.67
CA ARG A 83 13.54 9.85 5.01
C ARG A 83 12.03 9.73 5.24
N ALA A 84 11.27 10.77 4.91
CA ALA A 84 9.81 10.73 5.02
C ALA A 84 9.21 9.60 4.15
N ARG A 85 9.73 9.39 2.94
CA ARG A 85 9.31 8.27 2.07
C ARG A 85 9.65 6.91 2.66
N ALA A 86 10.80 6.77 3.31
CA ALA A 86 11.18 5.53 3.99
C ALA A 86 10.26 5.23 5.18
N GLU A 87 9.90 6.24 5.96
CA GLU A 87 8.92 6.14 7.05
C GLU A 87 7.54 5.73 6.50
N GLU A 88 7.06 6.38 5.44
CA GLU A 88 5.80 6.03 4.77
C GLU A 88 5.82 4.60 4.22
N PHE A 89 6.93 4.16 3.64
CA PHE A 89 7.10 2.78 3.16
C PHE A 89 7.05 1.75 4.29
N ALA A 90 7.68 2.04 5.43
CA ALA A 90 7.63 1.20 6.62
C ALA A 90 6.20 1.11 7.19
N THR A 91 5.47 2.23 7.22
CA THR A 91 4.06 2.27 7.62
C THR A 91 3.21 1.43 6.68
N VAL A 92 3.33 1.61 5.36
CA VAL A 92 2.57 0.81 4.39
C VAL A 92 2.90 -0.68 4.54
N THR A 93 4.17 -1.05 4.69
CA THR A 93 4.58 -2.44 4.89
C THR A 93 3.99 -3.06 6.16
N SER A 94 3.99 -2.33 7.28
CA SER A 94 3.40 -2.82 8.53
C SER A 94 1.88 -2.94 8.47
N GLU A 95 1.19 -2.00 7.81
CA GLU A 95 -0.25 -2.08 7.54
C GLU A 95 -0.59 -3.31 6.70
N ILE A 96 0.23 -3.64 5.69
CA ILE A 96 0.07 -4.85 4.87
C ILE A 96 0.15 -6.09 5.75
N GLN A 97 1.20 -6.23 6.56
CA GLN A 97 1.38 -7.38 7.44
C GLN A 97 0.21 -7.56 8.41
N SER A 98 -0.25 -6.46 9.00
CA SER A 98 -1.42 -6.44 9.89
C SER A 98 -2.68 -6.92 9.17
N ARG A 99 -2.96 -6.37 7.99
CA ARG A 99 -4.14 -6.72 7.18
C ARG A 99 -4.13 -8.16 6.71
N PHE A 100 -2.99 -8.68 6.27
CA PHE A 100 -2.85 -10.09 5.89
C PHE A 100 -3.09 -11.03 7.06
N THR A 101 -2.56 -10.69 8.25
CA THR A 101 -2.79 -11.47 9.48
C THR A 101 -4.26 -11.48 9.89
N GLN A 102 -4.92 -10.32 9.79
CA GLN A 102 -6.36 -10.20 10.06
C GLN A 102 -7.19 -11.01 9.06
N LEU A 103 -6.92 -10.90 7.76
CA LEU A 103 -7.62 -11.66 6.72
C LEU A 103 -7.43 -13.18 6.90
N GLY A 104 -6.21 -13.62 7.21
CA GLY A 104 -5.93 -15.03 7.52
C GLY A 104 -6.73 -15.52 8.73
N SER A 105 -6.84 -14.68 9.76
CA SER A 105 -7.65 -14.98 10.96
C SER A 105 -9.15 -15.02 10.65
N GLU A 106 -9.67 -14.09 9.84
CA GLU A 106 -11.07 -14.06 9.39
C GLU A 106 -11.41 -15.31 8.54
N ILE A 107 -10.51 -15.72 7.64
CA ILE A 107 -10.67 -16.94 6.83
C ILE A 107 -10.67 -18.18 7.72
N ALA A 108 -9.71 -18.30 8.64
CA ALA A 108 -9.64 -19.43 9.57
C ALA A 108 -10.90 -19.51 10.46
N ALA A 109 -11.35 -18.36 10.98
CA ALA A 109 -12.55 -18.26 11.81
C ALA A 109 -13.83 -18.62 11.06
N LYS A 110 -13.91 -18.44 9.74
CA LYS A 110 -15.04 -18.89 8.90
C LYS A 110 -14.91 -20.35 8.45
N ALA A 111 -13.70 -20.89 8.33
CA ALA A 111 -13.48 -22.29 7.97
C ALA A 111 -13.78 -23.26 9.13
N VAL A 112 -13.51 -22.87 10.38
CA VAL A 112 -13.80 -23.67 11.59
C VAL A 112 -15.29 -24.01 11.77
N PRO A 113 -16.25 -23.06 11.66
CA PRO A 113 -17.68 -23.37 11.74
C PRO A 113 -18.17 -24.20 10.54
N ALA A 114 -17.63 -24.01 9.34
CA ALA A 114 -17.96 -24.84 8.17
C ALA A 114 -17.58 -26.32 8.36
N ARG A 115 -16.50 -26.61 9.10
CA ARG A 115 -16.05 -27.97 9.43
C ARG A 115 -16.91 -28.68 10.48
N LYS A 116 -17.66 -27.93 11.30
CA LYS A 116 -18.59 -28.48 12.31
C LYS A 116 -20.01 -28.69 11.77
N ALA A 117 -20.34 -28.08 10.63
CA ALA A 117 -21.63 -28.21 9.95
C ALA A 117 -21.62 -29.23 8.80
N ALA A 118 -20.46 -29.82 8.48
CA ALA A 118 -20.27 -30.86 7.46
C ALA A 118 -20.26 -32.27 8.08
#